data_AF-A0A369RXI6-F1
#
_entry.id   AF-A0A369RXI6-F1
#
_cell.length_a   1.000
_cell.length_b   1.000
_cell.length_c   1.000
_cell.angle_alpha   90.00
_cell.angle_beta   90.00
_cell.angle_gamma   90.00
#
_symmetry.space_group_name_H-M   'P 1'
#
loop_
_entity.id
_entity.type
_entity.pdbx_description
1 polymer ?
#
loop_
_entity_poly.entity_id
_entity_poly.type
_entity_poly.pdbx_seq_one_letter_code
_entity_poly.pdbx_strand_id
1 'polypeptide(L)'
;MGIKYLTSYINANENIFLTRIEVSHQDVVIDGSALVHHLYHQNIGIDPSQHLSYRSGGDYRQFSKRIEGFFTKLMQYKIRAFVIFDGTCALKKFKMDTIRSRAKDGIAKAASLKTTDKDVAILPPMAEMTFIHVLRQLHIPFVKSEKDADPEIAALAEKWQCLVMSKDSDFFIFKLSRGYVPFDKIYMDDDHHCLVCYAYFQNNFSQRHHIPLLLLPLVASFLSNDYLSYEDLQEIHSTLSVRLHDTIREKIISIINWLRNKNITSFDDCLSAGLLTLVPKHKLETLLAKLRYSIQFYSQDVNVNAVEGHLRQEFTLPQQSHIFEDDEDDTKNWIINLYRYNRFPSFALDIICNKFVAFRPSIEHVRFPSVHNCTQALRDVIYAILLKGEEVKDTIIYSPDRGNYARRYDHIQEKDGFIKEWDRMKESHYAAKYVKIKELPTFICRQQALTPIPHLHNLRLSDRKDRLQFLLMVFDCEHDYLRELNLFWWLIVASLRYWFKNCLQDSNHLLLTILLVCIINLYYDSVQEFPKESMDIKLSHSFIQWQFVYKTCIYLNQIVCEPLPQLEQAIYSGSYICSIYNKINRTLSKSEKSKIGTVAGDTLVCDTELYFKIIKIVTK
;
A
#
# COMPACT_ATOMS: atom_id res chain seq x y z
N MET A 1 2.20 -0.15 14.09
CA MET A 1 3.36 -0.74 13.40
C MET A 1 4.61 -0.22 14.11
N GLY A 2 5.78 -0.77 13.79
CA GLY A 2 7.02 -0.44 14.49
C GLY A 2 7.15 -1.18 15.83
N ILE A 3 7.73 -0.50 16.82
CA ILE A 3 8.05 -1.01 18.15
C ILE A 3 6.81 -1.42 18.95
N LYS A 4 6.83 -2.66 19.45
CA LYS A 4 5.73 -3.20 20.28
C LYS A 4 5.56 -2.39 21.56
N TYR A 5 4.30 -2.14 21.92
CA TYR A 5 3.86 -1.52 23.17
C TYR A 5 4.21 -0.03 23.37
N LEU A 6 5.13 0.55 22.60
CA LEU A 6 5.64 1.90 22.82
C LEU A 6 4.54 2.97 22.68
N THR A 7 3.75 2.94 21.60
CA THR A 7 2.63 3.89 21.42
C THR A 7 1.64 3.84 22.59
N SER A 8 1.27 2.64 23.05
CA SER A 8 0.36 2.48 24.18
C SER A 8 0.94 3.05 25.47
N TYR A 9 2.24 2.87 25.69
CA TYR A 9 2.94 3.42 26.85
C TYR A 9 2.98 4.95 26.83
N ILE A 10 3.31 5.55 25.69
CA ILE A 10 3.33 7.01 25.52
C ILE A 10 1.92 7.59 25.72
N ASN A 11 0.90 7.01 25.08
CA ASN A 11 -0.49 7.48 25.19
C ASN A 11 -1.03 7.36 26.62
N ALA A 12 -0.67 6.31 27.36
CA ALA A 12 -1.07 6.17 28.77
C ALA A 12 -0.43 7.20 29.70
N ASN A 13 0.59 7.94 29.23
CA ASN A 13 1.32 8.95 29.97
C ASN A 13 1.46 10.24 29.13
N GLU A 14 0.42 10.55 28.34
CA GLU A 14 0.49 11.63 27.34
C GLU A 14 0.78 13.01 27.95
N ASN A 15 0.31 13.27 29.17
CA ASN A 15 0.57 14.49 29.93
C ASN A 15 2.05 14.66 30.32
N ILE A 16 2.85 13.60 30.27
CA ILE A 16 4.28 13.61 30.56
C ILE A 16 5.09 13.73 29.27
N PHE A 17 4.70 12.98 28.24
CA PHE A 17 5.53 12.81 27.05
C PHE A 17 5.15 13.71 25.89
N LEU A 18 3.89 14.16 25.82
CA LEU A 18 3.39 15.00 24.75
C LEU A 18 3.25 16.44 25.21
N THR A 19 3.69 17.36 24.35
CA THR A 19 3.63 18.80 24.59
C THR A 19 2.66 19.41 23.60
N ARG A 20 1.67 20.17 24.10
CA ARG A 20 0.75 20.94 23.23
C ARG A 20 1.55 22.02 22.51
N ILE A 21 1.41 22.06 21.18
CA ILE A 21 2.02 23.06 20.32
C ILE A 21 0.98 23.65 19.36
N GLU A 22 1.22 24.88 18.96
CA GLU A 22 0.45 25.60 17.95
C GLU A 22 1.35 25.87 16.75
N VAL A 23 0.90 25.46 15.58
CA VAL A 23 1.72 25.36 14.38
C VAL A 23 1.12 26.17 13.26
N SER A 24 1.89 27.09 12.69
CA SER A 24 1.56 27.82 11.47
C SER A 24 2.84 28.24 10.74
N HIS A 25 2.73 28.59 9.46
CA HIS A 25 3.84 29.19 8.69
C HIS A 25 5.14 28.36 8.68
N GLN A 26 5.05 27.04 8.56
CA GLN A 26 6.23 26.17 8.53
C GLN A 26 6.05 24.95 7.61
N ASP A 27 7.16 24.30 7.31
CA ASP A 27 7.17 23.04 6.59
C ASP A 27 6.83 21.89 7.54
N VAL A 28 6.28 20.81 6.98
CA VAL A 28 6.04 19.54 7.69
C VAL A 28 6.34 18.39 6.74
N VAL A 29 7.04 17.37 7.23
CA VAL A 29 7.22 16.11 6.52
C VAL A 29 6.21 15.10 7.06
N ILE A 30 5.51 14.43 6.15
CA ILE A 30 4.39 13.54 6.45
C ILE A 30 4.67 12.14 5.92
N ASP A 31 4.48 11.13 6.77
CA ASP A 31 4.40 9.73 6.36
C ASP A 31 3.09 9.49 5.61
N GLY A 32 3.18 9.39 4.28
CA GLY A 32 2.04 9.21 3.39
C GLY A 32 1.35 7.87 3.56
N SER A 33 2.13 6.79 3.77
CA SER A 33 1.59 5.45 3.96
C SER A 33 0.72 5.39 5.22
N ALA A 34 1.21 5.94 6.34
CA ALA A 34 0.42 6.03 7.56
C ALA A 34 -0.76 7.00 7.43
N LEU A 35 -0.62 8.11 6.70
CA LEU A 35 -1.69 9.10 6.55
C LEU A 35 -2.89 8.55 5.77
N VAL A 36 -2.65 7.78 4.69
CA VAL A 36 -3.72 7.10 3.94
C VAL A 36 -4.58 6.25 4.88
N HIS A 37 -3.92 5.43 5.72
CA HIS A 37 -4.60 4.64 6.72
C HIS A 37 -5.33 5.50 7.73
N HIS A 38 -4.68 6.54 8.27
CA HIS A 38 -5.27 7.41 9.29
C HIS A 38 -6.56 8.07 8.80
N LEU A 39 -6.53 8.75 7.64
CA LEU A 39 -7.71 9.47 7.12
C LEU A 39 -8.84 8.52 6.73
N TYR A 40 -8.52 7.32 6.24
CA TYR A 40 -9.56 6.33 5.94
C TYR A 40 -10.20 5.77 7.23
N HIS A 41 -9.40 5.59 8.28
CA HIS A 41 -9.83 5.04 9.57
C HIS A 41 -10.50 6.04 10.52
N GLN A 42 -10.29 7.33 10.32
CA GLN A 42 -10.87 8.37 11.17
C GLN A 42 -12.35 8.58 10.82
N ASN A 43 -13.24 7.88 11.52
CA ASN A 43 -14.68 8.15 11.51
C ASN A 43 -15.16 8.76 12.85
N ILE A 44 -14.31 8.79 13.88
CA ILE A 44 -14.66 9.36 15.19
C ILE A 44 -14.74 10.89 15.08
N GLY A 45 -15.81 11.48 15.62
CA GLY A 45 -16.01 12.93 15.63
C GLY A 45 -16.39 13.51 14.27
N ILE A 46 -16.73 12.65 13.30
CA ILE A 46 -17.18 13.05 11.96
C ILE A 46 -18.69 12.79 11.86
N ASP A 47 -19.39 13.62 11.09
CA ASP A 47 -20.78 13.37 10.71
C ASP A 47 -20.95 11.94 10.14
N PRO A 48 -21.92 11.14 10.63
CA PRO A 48 -22.21 9.81 10.12
C PRO A 48 -22.40 9.73 8.60
N SER A 49 -22.91 10.78 7.97
CA SER A 49 -23.04 10.91 6.51
C SER A 49 -21.69 10.91 5.78
N GLN A 50 -20.59 11.23 6.45
CA GLN A 50 -19.23 11.23 5.89
C GLN A 50 -18.37 10.03 6.31
N HIS A 51 -18.85 9.14 7.19
CA HIS A 51 -18.14 7.89 7.52
C HIS A 51 -17.74 7.06 6.28
N LEU A 52 -16.51 6.56 6.23
CA LEU A 52 -16.09 5.66 5.16
C LEU A 52 -16.38 4.22 5.55
N SER A 53 -17.11 3.50 4.68
CA SER A 53 -17.41 2.08 4.86
C SER A 53 -16.25 1.21 4.40
N TYR A 54 -15.95 0.15 5.16
CA TYR A 54 -15.01 -0.89 4.73
C TYR A 54 -15.73 -1.94 3.88
N ARG A 55 -16.95 -2.30 4.26
CA ARG A 55 -17.71 -3.42 3.66
C ARG A 55 -18.09 -3.18 2.21
N SER A 56 -18.24 -1.91 1.84
CA SER A 56 -18.69 -1.51 0.51
C SER A 56 -17.57 -1.58 -0.55
N GLY A 57 -16.34 -1.92 -0.17
CA GLY A 57 -15.22 -2.03 -1.10
C GLY A 57 -14.63 -0.69 -1.56
N GLY A 58 -14.93 0.40 -0.84
CA GLY A 58 -14.35 1.73 -1.06
C GLY A 58 -15.37 2.81 -1.39
N ASP A 59 -15.27 3.94 -0.70
CA ASP A 59 -16.07 5.15 -0.92
C ASP A 59 -15.15 6.30 -1.35
N TYR A 60 -14.57 6.15 -2.55
CA TYR A 60 -13.41 6.95 -2.97
C TYR A 60 -13.74 8.43 -3.15
N ARG A 61 -14.96 8.78 -3.54
CA ARG A 61 -15.39 10.19 -3.63
C ARG A 61 -15.40 10.87 -2.26
N GLN A 62 -15.95 10.22 -1.24
CA GLN A 62 -15.94 10.77 0.13
C GLN A 62 -14.51 10.78 0.69
N PHE A 63 -13.71 9.78 0.35
CA PHE A 63 -12.31 9.73 0.75
C PHE A 63 -11.51 10.89 0.12
N SER A 64 -11.70 11.19 -1.17
CA SER A 64 -11.08 12.34 -1.84
C SER A 64 -11.38 13.64 -1.10
N LYS A 65 -12.66 13.91 -0.81
CA LYS A 65 -13.09 15.11 -0.06
C LYS A 65 -12.42 15.21 1.32
N ARG A 66 -12.22 14.07 2.00
CA ARG A 66 -11.53 14.04 3.30
C ARG A 66 -10.05 14.39 3.17
N ILE A 67 -9.38 13.86 2.15
CA ILE A 67 -7.97 14.19 1.86
C ILE A 67 -7.85 15.67 1.49
N GLU A 68 -8.72 16.17 0.62
CA GLU A 68 -8.79 17.57 0.22
C GLU A 68 -8.97 18.49 1.42
N GLY A 69 -9.94 18.18 2.30
CA GLY A 69 -10.19 18.93 3.52
C GLY A 69 -8.95 18.99 4.42
N PHE A 70 -8.26 17.86 4.63
CA PHE A 70 -7.04 17.80 5.44
C PHE A 70 -5.94 18.73 4.92
N PHE A 71 -5.59 18.63 3.63
CA PHE A 71 -4.52 19.46 3.06
C PHE A 71 -4.93 20.93 2.90
N THR A 72 -6.20 21.19 2.59
CA THR A 72 -6.70 22.58 2.52
C THR A 72 -6.60 23.29 3.86
N LYS A 73 -6.91 22.60 4.98
CA LYS A 73 -6.70 23.15 6.31
C LYS A 73 -5.23 23.44 6.61
N LEU A 74 -4.31 22.53 6.26
CA LEU A 74 -2.87 22.80 6.40
C LEU A 74 -2.44 24.04 5.61
N MET A 75 -2.91 24.19 4.37
CA MET A 75 -2.63 25.37 3.55
C MET A 75 -3.21 26.66 4.14
N GLN A 76 -4.40 26.61 4.75
CA GLN A 76 -5.00 27.75 5.46
C GLN A 76 -4.12 28.20 6.63
N TYR A 77 -3.54 27.25 7.39
CA TYR A 77 -2.57 27.53 8.47
C TYR A 77 -1.17 27.91 7.96
N LYS A 78 -0.99 28.09 6.65
CA LYS A 78 0.29 28.36 5.99
C LYS A 78 1.34 27.27 6.25
N ILE A 79 0.89 26.02 6.39
CA ILE A 79 1.75 24.85 6.54
C ILE A 79 1.98 24.23 5.17
N ARG A 80 3.25 24.07 4.78
CA ARG A 80 3.61 23.36 3.54
C ARG A 80 3.88 21.89 3.87
N ALA A 81 3.06 21.01 3.31
CA ALA A 81 3.17 19.57 3.52
C ALA A 81 4.02 18.91 2.44
N PHE A 82 4.97 18.07 2.86
CA PHE A 82 5.79 17.22 1.99
C PHE A 82 5.53 15.75 2.35
N VAL A 83 4.99 14.98 1.41
CA VAL A 83 4.50 13.62 1.69
C VAL A 83 5.46 12.56 1.14
N ILE A 84 5.89 11.63 1.98
CA ILE A 84 6.81 10.56 1.57
C ILE A 84 6.11 9.22 1.74
N PHE A 85 6.11 8.42 0.68
CA PHE A 85 5.48 7.09 0.67
C PHE A 85 6.51 5.99 0.81
N ASP A 86 6.12 4.95 1.54
CA ASP A 86 6.92 3.74 1.69
C ASP A 86 7.21 3.06 0.34
N GLY A 87 8.42 2.52 0.22
CA GLY A 87 8.97 1.99 -1.00
C GLY A 87 8.66 0.53 -1.29
N THR A 88 9.48 -0.04 -2.18
CA THR A 88 9.38 -1.43 -2.62
C THR A 88 9.80 -2.40 -1.52
N CYS A 89 9.21 -3.59 -1.50
CA CYS A 89 9.64 -4.68 -0.64
C CYS A 89 10.93 -5.35 -1.13
N ALA A 90 11.38 -5.03 -2.36
CA ALA A 90 12.58 -5.55 -2.99
C ALA A 90 13.79 -5.57 -2.05
N LEU A 91 14.03 -4.43 -1.39
CA LEU A 91 15.22 -4.21 -0.56
C LEU A 91 15.00 -4.55 0.92
N LYS A 92 13.80 -5.01 1.32
CA LYS A 92 13.42 -5.22 2.72
C LYS A 92 13.70 -6.66 3.18
N LYS A 93 14.98 -7.05 3.25
CA LYS A 93 15.45 -8.43 3.56
C LYS A 93 14.78 -9.07 4.79
N PHE A 94 14.47 -8.29 5.83
CA PHE A 94 13.91 -8.80 7.10
C PHE A 94 12.40 -8.55 7.30
N LYS A 95 11.69 -7.90 6.35
CA LYS A 95 10.26 -7.54 6.53
C LYS A 95 9.27 -8.55 5.93
N MET A 96 9.75 -9.66 5.35
CA MET A 96 8.92 -10.72 4.76
C MET A 96 7.92 -11.30 5.76
N ASP A 97 8.36 -11.59 6.98
CA ASP A 97 7.49 -12.13 8.04
C ASP A 97 6.41 -11.13 8.47
N THR A 98 6.78 -9.86 8.53
CA THR A 98 5.86 -8.76 8.83
C THR A 98 4.79 -8.61 7.74
N ILE A 99 5.17 -8.67 6.46
CA ILE A 99 4.23 -8.67 5.33
C ILE A 99 3.27 -9.87 5.44
N ARG A 100 3.80 -11.06 5.74
CA ARG A 100 3.03 -12.28 5.90
C ARG A 100 2.06 -12.21 7.09
N SER A 101 2.49 -11.68 8.24
CA SER A 101 1.67 -11.51 9.43
C SER A 101 0.53 -10.54 9.16
N ARG A 102 0.83 -9.37 8.59
CA ARG A 102 -0.18 -8.34 8.25
C ARG A 102 -1.23 -8.90 7.27
N ALA A 103 -0.81 -9.72 6.31
CA ALA A 103 -1.73 -10.37 5.38
C ALA A 103 -2.63 -11.41 6.07
N LYS A 104 -2.07 -12.26 6.95
CA LYS A 104 -2.86 -13.20 7.74
C LYS A 104 -3.89 -12.49 8.63
N ASP A 105 -3.47 -11.42 9.30
CA ASP A 105 -4.35 -10.60 10.14
C ASP A 105 -5.47 -9.97 9.31
N GLY A 106 -5.15 -9.44 8.13
CA GLY A 106 -6.12 -8.88 7.19
C GLY A 106 -7.15 -9.91 6.71
N ILE A 107 -6.72 -11.14 6.44
CA ILE A 107 -7.63 -12.23 6.04
C ILE A 107 -8.53 -12.65 7.20
N ALA A 108 -7.98 -12.81 8.41
CA ALA A 108 -8.76 -13.16 9.60
C ALA A 108 -9.82 -12.09 9.90
N LYS A 109 -9.43 -10.81 9.81
CA LYS A 109 -10.29 -9.64 9.87
C LYS A 109 -11.40 -9.67 8.81
N ALA A 110 -11.08 -9.92 7.55
CA ALA A 110 -12.08 -10.02 6.50
C ALA A 110 -13.07 -11.18 6.75
N ALA A 111 -12.58 -12.31 7.28
CA ALA A 111 -13.40 -13.48 7.57
C ALA A 111 -14.38 -13.24 8.73
N SER A 112 -14.02 -12.43 9.73
CA SER A 112 -14.89 -12.13 10.89
C SER A 112 -16.06 -11.19 10.56
N LEU A 113 -16.07 -10.55 9.39
CA LEU A 113 -17.19 -9.69 8.95
C LEU A 113 -18.53 -10.44 8.82
N LYS A 114 -18.51 -11.78 8.75
CA LYS A 114 -19.73 -12.60 8.74
C LYS A 114 -20.46 -12.66 10.08
N THR A 115 -19.74 -12.43 11.18
CA THR A 115 -20.20 -12.72 12.55
C THR A 115 -20.38 -11.46 13.40
N THR A 116 -20.02 -10.29 12.88
CA THR A 116 -20.06 -9.03 13.64
C THR A 116 -20.60 -7.93 12.76
N ASP A 117 -21.33 -6.96 13.32
CA ASP A 117 -21.73 -5.73 12.62
C ASP A 117 -20.66 -4.62 12.68
N LYS A 118 -19.56 -4.85 13.42
CA LYS A 118 -18.46 -3.90 13.50
C LYS A 118 -17.69 -3.85 12.19
N ASP A 119 -17.31 -2.65 11.80
CA ASP A 119 -16.45 -2.40 10.66
C ASP A 119 -15.03 -2.91 10.92
N VAL A 120 -14.39 -3.42 9.87
CA VAL A 120 -13.07 -4.02 9.96
C VAL A 120 -12.09 -3.20 9.14
N ALA A 121 -11.07 -2.69 9.81
CA ALA A 121 -10.04 -1.81 9.25
C ALA A 121 -9.14 -2.54 8.22
N ILE A 122 -9.61 -2.63 6.98
CA ILE A 122 -8.87 -3.09 5.80
C ILE A 122 -9.05 -2.05 4.70
N LEU A 123 -7.95 -1.44 4.22
CA LEU A 123 -8.05 -0.44 3.16
C LEU A 123 -8.64 -1.04 1.88
N PRO A 124 -9.53 -0.31 1.18
CA PRO A 124 -10.06 -0.75 -0.10
C PRO A 124 -8.99 -0.67 -1.21
N PRO A 125 -9.14 -1.42 -2.32
CA PRO A 125 -8.08 -1.63 -3.31
C PRO A 125 -7.44 -0.37 -3.92
N MET A 126 -8.20 0.72 -4.04
CA MET A 126 -7.75 1.94 -4.71
C MET A 126 -7.45 3.12 -3.77
N ALA A 127 -7.48 2.93 -2.43
CA ALA A 127 -7.29 4.04 -1.48
C ALA A 127 -6.00 4.83 -1.72
N GLU A 128 -4.86 4.15 -1.86
CA GLU A 128 -3.57 4.82 -2.14
C GLU A 128 -3.58 5.58 -3.48
N MET A 129 -4.23 5.02 -4.52
CA MET A 129 -4.33 5.71 -5.82
C MET A 129 -5.22 6.95 -5.74
N THR A 130 -6.36 6.86 -5.04
CA THR A 130 -7.22 8.02 -4.74
C THR A 130 -6.45 9.11 -4.00
N PHE A 131 -5.63 8.72 -3.02
CA PHE A 131 -4.83 9.66 -2.25
C PHE A 131 -3.80 10.38 -3.11
N ILE A 132 -3.00 9.63 -3.88
CA ILE A 132 -2.01 10.20 -4.79
C ILE A 132 -2.66 11.11 -5.83
N HIS A 133 -3.84 10.74 -6.34
CA HIS A 133 -4.60 11.55 -7.28
C HIS A 133 -4.94 12.93 -6.69
N VAL A 134 -5.46 12.97 -5.47
CA VAL A 134 -5.77 14.24 -4.78
C VAL A 134 -4.52 15.06 -4.51
N LEU A 135 -3.40 14.44 -4.09
CA LEU A 135 -2.13 15.16 -3.92
C LEU A 135 -1.70 15.86 -5.21
N ARG A 136 -1.84 15.19 -6.37
CA ARG A 136 -1.52 15.78 -7.68
C ARG A 136 -2.45 16.96 -8.01
N GLN A 137 -3.75 16.82 -7.76
CA GLN A 137 -4.73 17.89 -8.00
C GLN A 137 -4.46 19.14 -7.15
N LEU A 138 -4.07 18.96 -5.88
CA LEU A 138 -3.76 20.05 -4.96
C LEU A 138 -2.30 20.54 -5.07
N HIS A 139 -1.51 19.97 -6.00
CA HIS A 139 -0.09 20.25 -6.16
C HIS A 139 0.73 20.08 -4.87
N ILE A 140 0.34 19.14 -4.01
CA ILE A 140 1.11 18.80 -2.80
C ILE A 140 2.33 17.97 -3.23
N PRO A 141 3.56 18.40 -2.89
CA PRO A 141 4.76 17.63 -3.21
C PRO A 141 4.76 16.28 -2.51
N PHE A 142 5.00 15.21 -3.27
CA PHE A 142 5.17 13.88 -2.72
C PHE A 142 6.20 13.07 -3.50
N VAL A 143 6.73 12.03 -2.86
CA VAL A 143 7.73 11.13 -3.45
C VAL A 143 7.55 9.72 -2.91
N LYS A 144 7.91 8.71 -3.72
CA LYS A 144 8.01 7.32 -3.27
C LYS A 144 9.46 6.96 -2.97
N SER A 145 9.73 6.55 -1.74
CA SER A 145 11.04 6.08 -1.29
C SER A 145 11.43 4.79 -2.00
N GLU A 146 12.74 4.54 -2.17
CA GLU A 146 13.23 3.27 -2.72
C GLU A 146 13.23 2.14 -1.69
N LYS A 147 13.35 2.50 -0.40
CA LYS A 147 13.38 1.57 0.74
C LYS A 147 12.25 1.90 1.72
N ASP A 148 12.52 1.79 3.01
CA ASP A 148 11.64 2.31 4.06
C ASP A 148 11.68 3.84 4.08
N ALA A 149 10.50 4.46 4.12
CA ALA A 149 10.39 5.91 4.15
C ALA A 149 10.82 6.53 5.48
N ASP A 150 10.72 5.80 6.61
CA ASP A 150 10.88 6.40 7.94
C ASP A 150 12.27 7.05 8.16
N PRO A 151 13.40 6.41 7.79
CA PRO A 151 14.71 7.05 7.89
C PRO A 151 14.84 8.29 7.00
N GLU A 152 14.29 8.26 5.78
CA GLU A 152 14.32 9.40 4.85
C GLU A 152 13.47 10.57 5.38
N ILE A 153 12.27 10.28 5.90
CA ILE A 153 11.39 11.24 6.56
C ILE A 153 12.11 11.91 7.73
N ALA A 154 12.73 11.09 8.59
CA ALA A 154 13.37 11.59 9.79
C ALA A 154 14.62 12.43 9.45
N ALA A 155 15.45 11.98 8.50
CA ALA A 155 16.62 12.71 8.06
C ALA A 155 16.25 14.04 7.37
N LEU A 156 15.20 14.07 6.55
CA LEU A 156 14.69 15.30 5.93
C LEU A 156 14.14 16.28 6.96
N ALA A 157 13.36 15.79 7.92
CA ALA A 157 12.79 16.65 8.95
C ALA A 157 13.86 17.29 9.84
N GLU A 158 14.92 16.56 10.16
CA GLU A 158 16.07 17.12 10.87
C GLU A 158 16.86 18.10 9.99
N LYS A 159 17.06 17.79 8.70
CA LYS A 159 17.73 18.70 7.76
C LYS A 159 16.97 20.03 7.59
N TRP A 160 15.65 19.97 7.45
CA TRP A 160 14.79 21.14 7.27
C TRP A 160 14.35 21.80 8.57
N GLN A 161 14.70 21.21 9.72
CA GLN A 161 14.26 21.64 11.04
C GLN A 161 12.73 21.84 11.08
N CYS A 162 11.99 20.79 10.71
CA CYS A 162 10.53 20.79 10.67
C CYS A 162 9.90 19.59 11.41
N LEU A 163 8.58 19.64 11.63
CA LEU A 163 7.85 18.56 12.29
C LEU A 163 7.71 17.33 11.40
N VAL A 164 7.66 16.16 12.03
CA VAL A 164 7.21 14.91 11.41
C VAL A 164 5.79 14.61 11.86
N MET A 165 4.91 14.24 10.92
CA MET A 165 3.59 13.67 11.22
C MET A 165 3.51 12.23 10.70
N SER A 166 3.16 11.30 11.57
CA SER A 166 3.01 9.87 11.26
C SER A 166 2.08 9.20 12.29
N LYS A 167 1.86 7.89 12.14
CA LYS A 167 1.29 7.00 13.16
C LYS A 167 2.28 5.90 13.58
N ASP A 168 3.47 5.86 12.99
CA ASP A 168 4.46 4.83 13.31
C ASP A 168 5.14 5.14 14.65
N SER A 169 5.39 4.09 15.43
CA SER A 169 6.07 4.20 16.71
C SER A 169 7.58 4.35 16.57
N ASP A 170 8.14 4.03 15.40
CA ASP A 170 9.57 4.18 15.12
C ASP A 170 10.01 5.66 15.21
N PHE A 171 9.11 6.61 14.93
CA PHE A 171 9.34 8.06 15.10
C PHE A 171 9.49 8.54 16.55
N PHE A 172 9.19 7.71 17.55
CA PHE A 172 9.57 8.02 18.94
C PHE A 172 11.09 7.87 19.17
N ILE A 173 11.81 7.17 18.27
CA ILE A 173 13.22 6.79 18.41
C ILE A 173 14.15 7.55 17.47
N PHE A 174 13.66 7.99 16.32
CA PHE A 174 14.42 8.89 15.45
C PHE A 174 14.71 10.23 16.13
N LYS A 175 15.92 10.77 15.93
CA LYS A 175 16.26 12.11 16.40
C LYS A 175 15.50 13.15 15.57
N LEU A 176 14.58 13.84 16.24
CA LEU A 176 13.68 14.83 15.64
C LEU A 176 13.65 16.08 16.51
N SER A 177 14.48 17.08 16.17
CA SER A 177 14.66 18.28 16.99
C SER A 177 13.40 19.12 17.16
N ARG A 178 12.51 19.13 16.15
CA ARG A 178 11.22 19.84 16.22
C ARG A 178 10.08 19.01 16.78
N GLY A 179 10.28 17.69 16.91
CA GLY A 179 9.31 16.77 17.48
C GLY A 179 8.52 15.96 16.45
N TYR A 180 7.93 14.88 16.96
CA TYR A 180 7.06 13.96 16.24
C TYR A 180 5.61 14.16 16.68
N VAL A 181 4.69 14.32 15.74
CA VAL A 181 3.25 14.47 16.00
C VAL A 181 2.50 13.22 15.52
N PRO A 182 1.99 12.37 16.44
CA PRO A 182 1.08 11.30 16.09
C PRO A 182 -0.20 11.87 15.46
N PHE A 183 -0.69 11.29 14.36
CA PHE A 183 -1.87 11.83 13.66
C PHE A 183 -3.13 11.90 14.54
N ASP A 184 -3.31 10.98 15.50
CA ASP A 184 -4.43 10.99 16.45
C ASP A 184 -4.36 12.14 17.48
N LYS A 185 -3.27 12.91 17.48
CA LYS A 185 -3.02 14.06 18.35
C LYS A 185 -3.05 15.39 17.60
N ILE A 186 -3.62 15.39 16.40
CA ILE A 186 -3.83 16.59 15.58
C ILE A 186 -5.29 17.04 15.70
N TYR A 187 -5.48 18.31 16.00
CA TYR A 187 -6.78 18.93 16.17
C TYR A 187 -6.90 20.09 15.17
N MET A 188 -7.79 19.91 14.19
CA MET A 188 -8.05 20.88 13.14
C MET A 188 -9.47 21.42 13.31
N ASP A 189 -9.57 22.63 13.84
CA ASP A 189 -10.82 23.32 14.07
C ASP A 189 -10.91 24.58 13.21
N ASP A 190 -12.10 24.90 12.73
CA ASP A 190 -12.33 26.02 11.82
C ASP A 190 -12.20 27.39 12.54
N ASP A 191 -12.33 27.39 13.87
CA ASP A 191 -12.21 28.60 14.70
C ASP A 191 -10.76 29.03 14.97
N HIS A 192 -9.78 28.18 14.66
CA HIS A 192 -8.38 28.44 14.96
C HIS A 192 -7.61 28.92 13.73
N HIS A 193 -6.69 29.88 13.91
CA HIS A 193 -5.80 30.34 12.83
C HIS A 193 -4.51 29.52 12.69
N CYS A 194 -4.37 28.44 13.47
CA CYS A 194 -3.21 27.57 13.48
C CYS A 194 -3.60 26.11 13.76
N LEU A 195 -2.69 25.19 13.43
CA LEU A 195 -2.83 23.78 13.75
C LEU A 195 -2.48 23.52 15.21
N VAL A 196 -3.46 23.09 16.01
CA VAL A 196 -3.23 22.65 17.39
C VAL A 196 -2.89 21.16 17.37
N CYS A 197 -1.75 20.78 17.96
CA CYS A 197 -1.39 19.36 18.09
C CYS A 197 -0.55 19.08 19.33
N TYR A 198 -0.34 17.80 19.64
CA TYR A 198 0.55 17.38 20.73
C TYR A 198 1.75 16.63 20.17
N ALA A 199 2.93 17.23 20.33
CA ALA A 199 4.18 16.70 19.83
C ALA A 199 4.97 15.96 20.91
N TYR A 200 5.59 14.86 20.52
CA TYR A 200 6.57 14.13 21.31
C TYR A 200 7.98 14.65 21.05
N PHE A 201 8.73 14.86 22.13
CA PHE A 201 10.15 15.18 22.10
C PHE A 201 10.93 14.11 22.87
N GLN A 202 11.97 13.56 22.25
CA GLN A 202 12.76 12.48 22.85
C GLN A 202 13.41 12.87 24.19
N ASN A 203 13.70 14.17 24.37
CA ASN A 203 14.22 14.72 25.61
C ASN A 203 13.27 14.45 26.79
N ASN A 204 11.96 14.51 26.59
CA ASN A 204 10.98 14.22 27.63
C ASN A 204 11.12 12.77 28.12
N PHE A 205 11.31 11.84 27.18
CA PHE A 205 11.52 10.43 27.50
C PHE A 205 12.87 10.20 28.20
N SER A 206 13.94 10.77 27.64
CA SER A 206 15.30 10.69 28.21
C SER A 206 15.36 11.23 29.65
N GLN A 207 14.79 12.41 29.90
CA GLN A 207 14.75 13.04 31.22
C GLN A 207 13.90 12.22 32.19
N ARG A 208 12.71 11.77 31.76
CA ARG A 208 11.82 10.97 32.61
C ARG A 208 12.49 9.66 33.06
N HIS A 209 13.21 9.02 32.16
CA HIS A 209 13.79 7.69 32.39
C HIS A 209 15.26 7.69 32.78
N HIS A 210 15.92 8.85 32.74
CA HIS A 210 17.34 9.02 33.03
C HIS A 210 18.20 8.11 32.14
N ILE A 211 17.85 8.05 30.85
CA ILE A 211 18.53 7.23 29.84
C ILE A 211 19.07 8.12 28.72
N PRO A 212 20.35 7.98 28.32
CA PRO A 212 20.90 8.72 27.19
C PRO A 212 20.13 8.50 25.89
N LEU A 213 19.94 9.56 25.10
CA LEU A 213 19.25 9.49 23.80
C LEU A 213 19.86 8.45 22.84
N LEU A 214 21.18 8.29 22.88
CA LEU A 214 21.91 7.34 22.02
C LEU A 214 21.50 5.88 22.26
N LEU A 215 20.89 5.57 23.41
CA LEU A 215 20.44 4.21 23.75
C LEU A 215 18.97 3.95 23.36
N LEU A 216 18.23 4.95 22.87
CA LEU A 216 16.83 4.75 22.45
C LEU A 216 16.70 3.69 21.34
N PRO A 217 17.58 3.62 20.32
CA PRO A 217 17.57 2.53 19.35
C PRO A 217 17.74 1.13 19.97
N LEU A 218 18.49 1.01 21.07
CA LEU A 218 18.63 -0.24 21.81
C LEU A 218 17.36 -0.58 22.59
N VAL A 219 16.72 0.40 23.24
CA VAL A 219 15.41 0.22 23.89
C VAL A 219 14.38 -0.27 22.88
N ALA A 220 14.32 0.38 21.71
CA ALA A 220 13.43 0.00 20.60
C ALA A 220 13.68 -1.44 20.13
N SER A 221 14.95 -1.81 19.97
CA SER A 221 15.37 -3.16 19.57
C SER A 221 14.95 -4.21 20.60
N PHE A 222 15.16 -3.96 21.89
CA PHE A 222 14.83 -4.92 22.96
C PHE A 222 13.33 -5.01 23.27
N LEU A 223 12.53 -4.02 22.90
CA LEU A 223 11.06 -4.11 22.99
C LEU A 223 10.45 -5.00 21.90
N SER A 224 11.24 -5.46 20.93
CA SER A 224 10.83 -6.05 19.66
C SER A 224 10.25 -5.01 18.70
N ASN A 225 10.93 -4.83 17.57
CA ASN A 225 10.55 -3.98 16.46
C ASN A 225 10.46 -4.80 15.16
N ASP A 226 10.32 -4.14 14.01
CA ASP A 226 10.15 -4.81 12.72
C ASP A 226 11.37 -5.66 12.29
N TYR A 227 12.52 -5.57 12.97
CA TYR A 227 13.75 -6.33 12.67
C TYR A 227 14.08 -7.43 13.68
N LEU A 228 13.60 -7.29 14.92
CA LEU A 228 13.86 -8.21 16.03
C LEU A 228 12.55 -8.74 16.59
N SER A 229 12.30 -10.03 16.42
CA SER A 229 11.12 -10.68 16.95
C SER A 229 11.24 -10.94 18.47
N TYR A 230 10.14 -11.36 19.10
CA TYR A 230 10.18 -11.74 20.51
C TYR A 230 11.00 -13.02 20.70
N GLU A 231 10.94 -13.94 19.73
CA GLU A 231 11.70 -15.19 19.70
C GLU A 231 13.21 -14.93 19.58
N ASP A 232 13.62 -13.91 18.80
CA ASP A 232 15.02 -13.50 18.70
C ASP A 232 15.58 -13.00 20.04
N LEU A 233 14.72 -12.46 20.91
CA LEU A 233 15.09 -11.80 22.16
C LEU A 233 14.81 -12.66 23.41
N GLN A 234 14.43 -13.93 23.23
CA GLN A 234 13.94 -14.77 24.32
C GLN A 234 14.96 -14.93 25.46
N GLU A 235 16.25 -15.15 25.14
CA GLU A 235 17.32 -15.24 26.15
C GLU A 235 17.58 -13.92 26.89
N ILE A 236 17.36 -12.79 26.21
CA ILE A 236 17.50 -11.46 26.82
C ILE A 236 16.32 -11.20 27.75
N HIS A 237 15.09 -11.42 27.29
CA HIS A 237 13.87 -11.19 28.07
C HIS A 237 13.81 -12.07 29.32
N SER A 238 14.26 -13.32 29.24
CA SER A 238 14.35 -14.21 30.41
C SER A 238 15.29 -13.66 31.48
N THR A 239 16.42 -13.06 31.06
CA THR A 239 17.39 -12.45 31.98
C THR A 239 16.90 -11.13 32.57
N LEU A 240 16.20 -10.32 31.78
CA LEU A 240 15.62 -9.06 32.22
C LEU A 240 14.46 -9.22 33.21
N SER A 241 14.11 -10.47 33.57
CA SER A 241 12.90 -10.81 34.33
C SER A 241 11.63 -10.26 33.70
N VAL A 242 11.64 -10.03 32.37
CA VAL A 242 10.48 -9.61 31.60
C VAL A 242 9.61 -10.84 31.41
N ARG A 243 8.59 -10.98 32.26
CA ARG A 243 7.64 -12.11 32.19
C ARG A 243 6.60 -11.83 31.12
N LEU A 244 6.04 -12.91 30.56
CA LEU A 244 4.96 -12.80 29.57
C LEU A 244 3.76 -12.00 30.11
N HIS A 245 3.46 -12.14 31.40
CA HIS A 245 2.34 -11.49 32.11
C HIS A 245 2.63 -10.07 32.62
N ASP A 246 3.86 -9.58 32.51
CA ASP A 246 4.18 -8.23 32.95
C ASP A 246 3.34 -7.21 32.16
N THR A 247 2.93 -6.15 32.84
CA THR A 247 2.29 -5.01 32.20
C THR A 247 3.26 -4.38 31.19
N ILE A 248 2.72 -3.72 30.17
CA ILE A 248 3.51 -2.99 29.15
C ILE A 248 4.56 -2.07 29.80
N ARG A 249 4.16 -1.39 30.87
CA ARG A 249 5.00 -0.47 31.64
C ARG A 249 6.18 -1.19 32.30
N GLU A 250 5.94 -2.33 32.93
CA GLU A 250 6.99 -3.12 33.59
C GLU A 250 8.03 -3.60 32.58
N LYS A 251 7.60 -4.06 31.40
CA LYS A 251 8.53 -4.50 30.33
C LYS A 251 9.49 -3.39 29.91
N ILE A 252 8.95 -2.20 29.62
CA ILE A 252 9.73 -1.02 29.21
C ILE A 252 10.68 -0.59 30.34
N ILE A 253 10.18 -0.49 31.57
CA ILE A 253 10.98 -0.06 32.72
C ILE A 253 12.10 -1.07 33.04
N SER A 254 11.86 -2.37 32.93
CA SER A 254 12.88 -3.41 33.17
C SER A 254 14.03 -3.32 32.18
N ILE A 255 13.73 -3.12 30.88
CA ILE A 255 14.75 -2.90 29.84
C ILE A 255 15.58 -1.65 30.15
N ILE A 256 14.93 -0.53 30.45
CA ILE A 256 15.59 0.74 30.77
C ILE A 256 16.48 0.61 32.02
N ASN A 257 15.94 0.00 33.08
CA ASN A 257 16.68 -0.21 34.33
C ASN A 257 17.90 -1.10 34.10
N TRP A 258 17.81 -2.13 33.27
CA TRP A 258 18.96 -2.97 32.96
C TRP A 258 20.05 -2.21 32.20
N LEU A 259 19.68 -1.44 31.18
CA LEU A 259 20.62 -0.58 30.44
C LEU A 259 21.34 0.39 31.39
N ARG A 260 20.59 1.00 32.30
CA ARG A 260 21.14 1.94 33.30
C ARG A 260 22.02 1.25 34.33
N ASN A 261 21.57 0.14 34.93
CA ASN A 261 22.28 -0.55 36.01
C ASN A 261 23.60 -1.17 35.53
N LYS A 262 23.71 -1.52 34.25
CA LYS A 262 24.94 -2.01 33.63
C LYS A 262 25.88 -0.90 33.16
N ASN A 263 25.55 0.37 33.42
CA ASN A 263 26.30 1.55 32.95
C ASN A 263 26.59 1.49 31.44
N ILE A 264 25.64 0.97 30.64
CA ILE A 264 25.81 0.90 29.19
C ILE A 264 25.76 2.32 28.64
N THR A 265 26.82 2.76 27.96
CA THR A 265 26.89 4.10 27.34
C THR A 265 27.04 4.05 25.82
N SER A 266 27.28 2.87 25.27
CA SER A 266 27.43 2.64 23.83
C SER A 266 26.89 1.26 23.43
N PHE A 267 26.79 1.01 22.13
CA PHE A 267 26.47 -0.33 21.63
C PHE A 267 27.55 -1.34 22.02
N ASP A 268 28.83 -0.96 21.99
CA ASP A 268 29.95 -1.84 22.34
C ASP A 268 29.94 -2.23 23.83
N ASP A 269 29.50 -1.33 24.72
CA ASP A 269 29.27 -1.66 26.14
C ASP A 269 28.15 -2.68 26.30
N CYS A 270 27.08 -2.56 25.50
CA CYS A 270 25.97 -3.51 25.51
C CYS A 270 26.42 -4.91 25.07
N LEU A 271 27.31 -4.97 24.07
CA LEU A 271 27.95 -6.21 23.64
C LEU A 271 28.76 -6.84 24.78
N SER A 272 29.70 -6.08 25.33
CA SER A 272 30.69 -6.57 26.30
C SER A 272 30.10 -6.93 27.67
N ALA A 273 29.14 -6.15 28.16
CA ALA A 273 28.60 -6.28 29.52
C ALA A 273 27.30 -7.13 29.62
N GLY A 274 26.63 -7.42 28.49
CA GLY A 274 25.29 -7.99 28.49
C GLY A 274 25.03 -9.09 27.48
N LEU A 275 25.35 -8.89 26.19
CA LEU A 275 24.91 -9.84 25.15
C LEU A 275 25.83 -11.05 25.01
N LEU A 276 27.15 -10.87 25.13
CA LEU A 276 28.14 -11.95 24.98
C LEU A 276 28.02 -13.04 26.06
N THR A 277 27.48 -12.69 27.24
CA THR A 277 27.36 -13.60 28.38
C THR A 277 26.01 -14.28 28.47
N LEU A 278 24.96 -13.68 27.91
CA LEU A 278 23.57 -14.17 28.05
C LEU A 278 23.09 -15.02 26.88
N VAL A 279 23.67 -14.85 25.68
CA VAL A 279 23.18 -15.48 24.46
C VAL A 279 24.12 -16.61 24.02
N PRO A 280 23.60 -17.82 23.70
CA PRO A 280 24.41 -18.92 23.20
C PRO A 280 25.18 -18.54 21.91
N LYS A 281 26.45 -18.97 21.81
CA LYS A 281 27.35 -18.64 20.67
C LYS A 281 26.72 -18.88 19.29
N HIS A 282 25.96 -19.96 19.13
CA HIS A 282 25.34 -20.32 17.85
C HIS A 282 24.19 -19.39 17.41
N LYS A 283 23.59 -18.62 18.33
CA LYS A 283 22.56 -17.61 18.01
C LYS A 283 23.12 -16.19 17.98
N LEU A 284 24.25 -15.97 18.66
CA LEU A 284 24.82 -14.66 18.90
C LEU A 284 25.10 -13.91 17.59
N GLU A 285 25.77 -14.51 16.61
CA GLU A 285 26.11 -13.82 15.35
C GLU A 285 24.87 -13.32 14.61
N THR A 286 23.84 -14.16 14.46
CA THR A 286 22.57 -13.79 13.82
C THR A 286 21.87 -12.66 14.57
N LEU A 287 21.82 -12.73 15.90
CA LEU A 287 21.23 -11.70 16.74
C LEU A 287 21.98 -10.38 16.63
N LEU A 288 23.32 -10.41 16.64
CA LEU A 288 24.16 -9.23 16.50
C LEU A 288 23.99 -8.57 15.13
N ALA A 289 23.87 -9.35 14.06
CA ALA A 289 23.57 -8.82 12.73
C ALA A 289 22.21 -8.10 12.70
N LYS A 290 21.16 -8.71 13.28
CA LYS A 290 19.83 -8.08 13.40
C LYS A 290 19.85 -6.81 14.26
N LEU A 291 20.56 -6.83 15.40
CA LEU A 291 20.71 -5.67 16.27
C LEU A 291 21.44 -4.52 15.59
N ARG A 292 22.54 -4.79 14.89
CA ARG A 292 23.27 -3.78 14.12
C ARG A 292 22.38 -3.15 13.06
N TYR A 293 21.64 -3.96 12.30
CA TYR A 293 20.71 -3.47 11.30
C TYR A 293 19.61 -2.60 11.93
N SER A 294 19.03 -3.07 13.05
CA SER A 294 18.01 -2.34 13.80
C SER A 294 18.51 -0.98 14.31
N ILE A 295 19.73 -0.90 14.85
CA ILE A 295 20.30 0.36 15.33
C ILE A 295 20.63 1.29 14.16
N GLN A 296 21.22 0.74 13.09
CA GLN A 296 21.54 1.51 11.88
C GLN A 296 20.29 2.13 11.25
N PHE A 297 19.15 1.44 11.30
CA PHE A 297 17.87 1.99 10.82
C PHE A 297 17.52 3.34 11.47
N TYR A 298 17.84 3.54 12.75
CA TYR A 298 17.56 4.79 13.49
C TYR A 298 18.69 5.83 13.42
N SER A 299 19.83 5.52 12.80
CA SER A 299 21.00 6.42 12.73
C SER A 299 20.76 7.67 11.86
N GLN A 300 19.77 7.64 10.96
CA GLN A 300 19.48 8.68 9.97
C GLN A 300 20.65 8.97 9.00
N ASP A 301 21.62 8.04 8.89
CA ASP A 301 22.73 8.11 7.94
C ASP A 301 22.29 7.71 6.53
N VAL A 302 21.29 8.41 6.00
CA VAL A 302 20.71 8.19 4.67
C VAL A 302 20.88 9.42 3.78
N ASN A 303 21.23 9.20 2.52
CA ASN A 303 21.33 10.28 1.53
C ASN A 303 19.93 10.67 1.05
N VAL A 304 19.46 11.85 1.48
CA VAL A 304 18.13 12.36 1.14
C VAL A 304 18.12 13.33 -0.04
N ASN A 305 19.24 13.57 -0.71
CA ASN A 305 19.34 14.62 -1.74
C ASN A 305 18.42 14.35 -2.94
N ALA A 306 18.29 13.09 -3.39
CA ALA A 306 17.37 12.73 -4.47
C ALA A 306 15.90 12.97 -4.09
N VAL A 307 15.53 12.59 -2.87
CA VAL A 307 14.19 12.74 -2.29
C VAL A 307 13.86 14.22 -2.11
N GLU A 308 14.80 15.01 -1.58
CA GLU A 308 14.68 16.46 -1.42
C GLU A 308 14.53 17.18 -2.77
N GLY A 309 15.41 16.91 -3.74
CA GLY A 309 15.34 17.56 -5.05
C GLY A 309 13.99 17.31 -5.74
N HIS A 310 13.48 16.09 -5.62
CA HIS A 310 12.14 15.73 -6.10
C HIS A 310 11.04 16.55 -5.41
N LEU A 311 11.06 16.61 -4.07
CA LEU A 311 10.05 17.32 -3.28
C LEU A 311 10.09 18.84 -3.48
N ARG A 312 11.28 19.41 -3.70
CA ARG A 312 11.47 20.85 -3.97
C ARG A 312 11.28 21.21 -5.45
N GLN A 313 11.04 20.22 -6.32
CA GLN A 313 10.97 20.40 -7.78
C GLN A 313 12.24 21.05 -8.36
N GLU A 314 13.38 20.81 -7.73
CA GLU A 314 14.68 21.26 -8.19
C GLU A 314 15.25 20.22 -9.16
N PHE A 315 15.89 20.66 -10.24
CA PHE A 315 16.58 19.74 -11.15
C PHE A 315 17.74 19.07 -10.41
N THR A 316 17.54 17.83 -10.00
CA THR A 316 18.60 16.97 -9.47
C THR A 316 19.18 16.11 -10.60
N LEU A 317 20.51 16.10 -10.72
CA LEU A 317 21.21 15.10 -11.52
C LEU A 317 20.77 13.69 -11.12
N PRO A 318 20.73 12.71 -12.05
CA PRO A 318 20.44 11.33 -11.69
C PRO A 318 21.44 10.87 -10.62
N GLN A 319 20.94 10.65 -9.41
CA GLN A 319 21.72 10.09 -8.31
C GLN A 319 21.60 8.58 -8.32
N GLN A 320 22.66 7.92 -7.87
CA GLN A 320 22.75 6.47 -7.67
C GLN A 320 21.47 5.89 -7.10
N SER A 321 20.90 4.92 -7.81
CA SER A 321 19.80 4.14 -7.28
C SER A 321 20.32 3.22 -6.17
N HIS A 322 19.51 3.01 -5.14
CA HIS A 322 19.78 1.97 -4.16
C HIS A 322 19.24 0.60 -4.57
N ILE A 323 18.43 0.54 -5.64
CA ILE A 323 17.81 -0.67 -6.17
C ILE A 323 18.72 -1.32 -7.22
N PHE A 324 19.34 -0.53 -8.07
CA PHE A 324 20.18 -0.99 -9.17
C PHE A 324 21.63 -0.58 -8.94
N GLU A 325 22.54 -1.56 -8.86
CA GLU A 325 23.97 -1.32 -8.61
C GLU A 325 24.74 -0.79 -9.83
N ASP A 326 24.21 -0.99 -11.06
CA ASP A 326 24.79 -0.50 -12.32
C ASP A 326 24.07 0.78 -12.79
N ASP A 327 24.75 1.91 -12.65
CA ASP A 327 24.26 3.24 -13.05
C ASP A 327 24.27 3.49 -14.58
N GLU A 328 24.93 2.62 -15.36
CA GLU A 328 25.08 2.78 -16.81
C GLU A 328 23.86 2.31 -17.64
N ASP A 329 22.87 1.66 -17.01
CA ASP A 329 21.64 1.26 -17.71
C ASP A 329 20.59 2.37 -17.66
N ASP A 330 20.47 3.11 -18.77
CA ASP A 330 19.44 4.13 -18.97
C ASP A 330 18.02 3.66 -18.64
N THR A 331 17.72 2.37 -18.81
CA THR A 331 16.40 1.78 -18.52
C THR A 331 16.12 1.76 -17.03
N LYS A 332 17.12 1.35 -16.23
CA LYS A 332 17.03 1.29 -14.77
C LYS A 332 16.82 2.69 -14.20
N ASN A 333 17.60 3.67 -14.64
CA ASN A 333 17.45 5.08 -14.23
C ASN A 333 16.07 5.65 -14.59
N TRP A 334 15.58 5.33 -15.79
CA TRP A 334 14.23 5.72 -16.22
C TRP A 334 13.13 5.12 -15.32
N ILE A 335 13.22 3.83 -14.97
CA ILE A 335 12.27 3.16 -14.05
C ILE A 335 12.27 3.85 -12.68
N ILE A 336 13.43 4.12 -12.11
CA ILE A 336 13.56 4.74 -10.77
C ILE A 336 12.95 6.13 -10.76
N ASN A 337 13.18 6.92 -11.80
CA ASN A 337 12.56 8.23 -11.91
C ASN A 337 11.03 8.12 -11.97
N LEU A 338 10.47 7.27 -12.83
CA LEU A 338 9.01 7.04 -12.87
C LEU A 338 8.46 6.53 -11.53
N TYR A 339 9.22 5.67 -10.85
CA TYR A 339 8.84 5.12 -9.56
C TYR A 339 8.71 6.19 -8.48
N ARG A 340 9.70 7.10 -8.38
CA ARG A 340 9.68 8.23 -7.43
C ARG A 340 8.45 9.13 -7.64
N TYR A 341 8.01 9.33 -8.88
CA TYR A 341 6.77 10.06 -9.23
C TYR A 341 5.46 9.24 -9.06
N ASN A 342 5.54 8.01 -8.53
CA ASN A 342 4.42 7.06 -8.47
C ASN A 342 3.73 6.85 -9.84
N ARG A 343 4.55 6.75 -10.90
CA ARG A 343 4.18 6.39 -12.28
C ARG A 343 4.75 5.03 -12.71
N PHE A 344 5.46 4.35 -11.82
CA PHE A 344 5.82 2.94 -11.96
C PHE A 344 5.34 2.16 -10.72
N PRO A 345 4.65 1.02 -10.87
CA PRO A 345 4.09 0.31 -9.72
C PRO A 345 5.15 -0.32 -8.79
N SER A 346 4.99 -0.22 -7.47
CA SER A 346 5.91 -0.89 -6.51
C SER A 346 6.01 -2.39 -6.71
N PHE A 347 4.91 -3.07 -7.03
CA PHE A 347 4.94 -4.52 -7.25
C PHE A 347 5.75 -4.91 -8.49
N ALA A 348 5.87 -4.01 -9.48
CA ALA A 348 6.70 -4.25 -10.66
C ALA A 348 8.19 -4.23 -10.27
N LEU A 349 8.62 -3.34 -9.38
CA LEU A 349 9.97 -3.37 -8.81
C LEU A 349 10.21 -4.62 -7.95
N ASP A 350 9.23 -5.02 -7.14
CA ASP A 350 9.33 -6.27 -6.36
C ASP A 350 9.56 -7.48 -7.28
N ILE A 351 8.93 -7.50 -8.46
CA ILE A 351 9.12 -8.54 -9.48
C ILE A 351 10.50 -8.47 -10.10
N ILE A 352 10.94 -7.29 -10.57
CA ILE A 352 12.24 -7.12 -11.20
C ILE A 352 13.37 -7.55 -10.25
N CYS A 353 13.27 -7.17 -8.97
CA CYS A 353 14.36 -7.41 -8.02
C CYS A 353 14.33 -8.83 -7.43
N ASN A 354 13.13 -9.34 -7.09
CA ASN A 354 12.99 -10.53 -6.25
C ASN A 354 12.14 -11.64 -6.88
N LYS A 355 11.62 -11.46 -8.10
CA LYS A 355 10.67 -12.39 -8.75
C LYS A 355 9.50 -12.75 -7.81
N PHE A 356 9.05 -11.76 -7.02
CA PHE A 356 8.12 -11.95 -5.90
C PHE A 356 7.01 -10.91 -5.87
N VAL A 357 5.79 -11.33 -5.49
CA VAL A 357 4.65 -10.44 -5.24
C VAL A 357 3.88 -10.92 -4.01
N ALA A 358 3.56 -9.99 -3.09
CA ALA A 358 2.64 -10.23 -1.99
C ALA A 358 1.32 -9.49 -2.21
N PHE A 359 0.22 -10.23 -2.43
CA PHE A 359 -1.09 -9.62 -2.56
C PHE A 359 -1.66 -9.23 -1.19
N ARG A 360 -2.14 -7.98 -1.12
CA ARG A 360 -2.85 -7.47 0.05
C ARG A 360 -4.24 -8.13 0.14
N PRO A 361 -4.67 -8.56 1.34
CA PRO A 361 -6.03 -9.02 1.57
C PRO A 361 -7.05 -7.93 1.25
N SER A 362 -8.27 -8.34 0.93
CA SER A 362 -9.41 -7.44 0.73
C SER A 362 -10.66 -8.03 1.38
N ILE A 363 -11.73 -7.23 1.47
CA ILE A 363 -13.02 -7.71 1.99
C ILE A 363 -13.67 -8.56 0.90
N GLU A 364 -13.32 -9.84 0.88
CA GLU A 364 -13.75 -10.78 -0.16
C GLU A 364 -14.41 -12.02 0.46
N HIS A 365 -15.28 -12.68 -0.32
CA HIS A 365 -15.93 -13.89 0.14
C HIS A 365 -14.96 -15.08 0.20
N VAL A 366 -14.65 -15.55 1.42
CA VAL A 366 -13.63 -16.60 1.69
C VAL A 366 -13.84 -17.95 0.98
N ARG A 367 -15.07 -18.29 0.57
CA ARG A 367 -15.34 -19.54 -0.18
C ARG A 367 -15.14 -19.40 -1.68
N PHE A 368 -15.04 -18.17 -2.18
CA PHE A 368 -14.72 -17.94 -3.58
C PHE A 368 -13.20 -17.92 -3.77
N PRO A 369 -12.71 -18.16 -5.00
CA PRO A 369 -11.31 -17.91 -5.33
C PRO A 369 -10.87 -16.50 -4.94
N SER A 370 -9.58 -16.29 -4.71
CA SER A 370 -9.05 -14.95 -4.45
C SER A 370 -9.50 -13.97 -5.53
N VAL A 371 -9.88 -12.75 -5.12
CA VAL A 371 -10.16 -11.65 -6.06
C VAL A 371 -8.98 -11.36 -6.98
N HIS A 372 -7.75 -11.71 -6.59
CA HIS A 372 -6.56 -11.58 -7.44
C HIS A 372 -6.52 -12.64 -8.56
N ASN A 373 -7.22 -13.76 -8.46
CA ASN A 373 -7.19 -14.78 -9.52
C ASN A 373 -7.73 -14.25 -10.85
N CYS A 374 -8.68 -13.32 -10.82
CA CYS A 374 -9.31 -12.78 -12.03
C CYS A 374 -8.33 -11.94 -12.90
N THR A 375 -7.24 -11.45 -12.31
CA THR A 375 -6.22 -10.66 -13.03
C THR A 375 -4.98 -11.47 -13.40
N GLN A 376 -4.98 -12.79 -13.21
CA GLN A 376 -3.81 -13.63 -13.51
C GLN A 376 -3.32 -13.46 -14.96
N ALA A 377 -4.22 -13.45 -15.94
CA ALA A 377 -3.87 -13.29 -17.35
C ALA A 377 -3.17 -11.94 -17.62
N LEU A 378 -3.69 -10.83 -17.07
CA LEU A 378 -3.05 -9.52 -17.18
C LEU A 378 -1.69 -9.49 -16.48
N ARG A 379 -1.56 -10.13 -15.32
CA ARG A 379 -0.28 -10.23 -14.61
C ARG A 379 0.74 -11.07 -15.35
N ASP A 380 0.32 -12.15 -16.00
CA ASP A 380 1.22 -12.99 -16.81
C ASP A 380 1.87 -12.15 -17.93
N VAL A 381 1.13 -11.20 -18.54
CA VAL A 381 1.68 -10.23 -19.49
C VAL A 381 2.68 -9.30 -18.81
N ILE A 382 2.34 -8.76 -17.64
CA ILE A 382 3.26 -7.90 -16.87
C ILE A 382 4.57 -8.65 -16.56
N TYR A 383 4.49 -9.90 -16.08
CA TYR A 383 5.67 -10.71 -15.77
C TYR A 383 6.53 -10.93 -17.01
N ALA A 384 5.90 -11.20 -18.16
CA ALA A 384 6.60 -11.34 -19.43
C ALA A 384 7.25 -10.01 -19.88
N ILE A 385 6.61 -8.85 -19.71
CA ILE A 385 7.22 -7.56 -20.05
C ILE A 385 8.47 -7.29 -19.20
N LEU A 386 8.36 -7.57 -17.89
CA LEU A 386 9.37 -7.20 -16.91
C LEU A 386 10.61 -8.12 -16.90
N LEU A 387 10.46 -9.40 -17.26
CA LEU A 387 11.52 -10.41 -17.07
C LEU A 387 11.97 -11.13 -18.36
N LYS A 388 11.43 -10.77 -19.53
CA LYS A 388 11.77 -11.45 -20.79
C LYS A 388 13.19 -11.09 -21.23
N GLY A 389 14.04 -12.11 -21.36
CA GLY A 389 15.43 -11.96 -21.83
C GLY A 389 16.48 -12.13 -20.73
N GLU A 390 16.10 -12.39 -19.48
CA GLU A 390 17.06 -12.92 -18.50
C GLU A 390 17.42 -14.35 -18.91
N GLU A 391 18.65 -14.56 -19.37
CA GLU A 391 19.24 -15.90 -19.48
C GLU A 391 19.06 -16.60 -18.13
N VAL A 392 18.58 -17.83 -18.19
CA VAL A 392 18.59 -18.78 -17.08
C VAL A 392 20.04 -18.88 -16.61
N LYS A 393 20.41 -18.16 -15.55
CA LYS A 393 21.70 -18.35 -14.91
C LYS A 393 21.51 -19.54 -14.01
N ASP A 394 21.94 -20.71 -14.48
CA ASP A 394 22.07 -21.94 -13.71
C ASP A 394 22.88 -21.66 -12.42
N THR A 395 22.18 -21.21 -11.39
CA THR A 395 22.78 -20.95 -10.08
C THR A 395 22.58 -22.22 -9.28
N ILE A 396 23.53 -23.13 -9.42
CA ILE A 396 23.60 -24.36 -8.63
C ILE A 396 23.88 -23.96 -7.18
N ILE A 397 22.89 -24.08 -6.30
CA ILE A 397 23.11 -24.05 -4.85
C ILE A 397 22.89 -25.46 -4.31
N TYR A 398 24.00 -26.15 -4.01
CA TYR A 398 24.02 -27.36 -3.19
C TYR A 398 23.78 -27.01 -1.72
N SER A 399 22.96 -27.80 -1.02
CA SER A 399 23.31 -28.27 0.34
C SER A 399 22.46 -29.49 0.74
N PRO A 400 23.01 -30.47 1.49
CA PRO A 400 22.39 -31.76 1.74
C PRO A 400 21.54 -31.80 3.04
N ASP A 401 20.67 -32.80 3.05
CA ASP A 401 20.15 -33.57 4.19
C ASP A 401 18.77 -33.28 4.82
N ARG A 402 17.92 -34.31 4.62
CA ARG A 402 16.92 -34.98 5.49
C ARG A 402 15.86 -34.17 6.24
N GLY A 403 14.62 -34.42 5.80
CA GLY A 403 13.49 -34.71 6.70
C GLY A 403 12.58 -33.54 7.04
N ASN A 404 11.62 -33.21 6.16
CA ASN A 404 10.24 -32.79 6.52
C ASN A 404 9.48 -32.34 5.26
N TYR A 405 8.32 -32.96 5.01
CA TYR A 405 7.53 -32.79 3.79
C TYR A 405 6.95 -31.36 3.58
N ALA A 406 6.98 -30.49 4.60
CA ALA A 406 6.58 -29.08 4.48
C ALA A 406 7.70 -28.14 3.97
N ARG A 407 8.98 -28.54 4.04
CA ARG A 407 10.12 -27.73 3.56
C ARG A 407 10.41 -27.88 2.06
N ARG A 408 9.74 -28.80 1.36
CA ARG A 408 10.00 -29.07 -0.07
C ARG A 408 9.70 -27.89 -1.01
N TYR A 409 8.95 -26.88 -0.56
CA TYR A 409 8.60 -25.70 -1.37
C TYR A 409 9.36 -24.43 -1.02
N ASP A 410 10.09 -24.40 0.11
CA ASP A 410 10.91 -23.25 0.49
C ASP A 410 12.26 -23.24 -0.24
N HIS A 411 12.72 -24.40 -0.74
CA HIS A 411 13.91 -24.52 -1.60
C HIS A 411 13.64 -24.26 -3.08
N ILE A 412 12.42 -23.92 -3.50
CA ILE A 412 12.13 -23.40 -4.85
C ILE A 412 12.36 -21.87 -4.84
N GLN A 413 13.45 -21.41 -4.21
CA GLN A 413 13.72 -19.98 -4.10
C GLN A 413 14.26 -19.37 -5.40
N GLU A 414 14.77 -20.18 -6.33
CA GLU A 414 15.44 -19.67 -7.54
C GLU A 414 15.21 -20.66 -8.70
N LYS A 415 13.98 -20.78 -9.19
CA LYS A 415 13.77 -21.38 -10.52
C LYS A 415 13.58 -20.25 -11.50
N ASP A 416 14.53 -20.09 -12.40
CA ASP A 416 14.37 -19.21 -13.54
C ASP A 416 13.09 -19.54 -14.31
N GLY A 417 12.39 -18.50 -14.76
CA GLY A 417 11.08 -18.63 -15.39
C GLY A 417 9.89 -18.76 -14.44
N PHE A 418 10.02 -18.51 -13.12
CA PHE A 418 8.89 -18.49 -12.18
C PHE A 418 8.81 -17.21 -11.34
N ILE A 419 7.58 -16.83 -10.98
CA ILE A 419 7.25 -15.78 -10.00
C ILE A 419 6.64 -16.41 -8.75
N LYS A 420 7.08 -15.99 -7.57
CA LYS A 420 6.49 -16.35 -6.29
C LYS A 420 5.38 -15.37 -5.91
N GLU A 421 4.13 -15.80 -5.96
CA GLU A 421 2.97 -15.02 -5.54
C GLU A 421 2.49 -15.47 -4.14
N TRP A 422 2.37 -14.54 -3.19
CA TRP A 422 1.65 -14.78 -1.94
C TRP A 422 0.21 -14.28 -2.06
N ASP A 423 -0.74 -15.17 -1.80
CA ASP A 423 -2.16 -14.89 -1.91
C ASP A 423 -2.98 -15.68 -0.88
N ARG A 424 -4.25 -15.34 -0.75
CA ARG A 424 -5.23 -16.12 -0.01
C ARG A 424 -5.61 -17.39 -0.78
N MET A 425 -5.36 -18.52 -0.16
CA MET A 425 -5.82 -19.85 -0.58
C MET A 425 -7.16 -20.20 0.08
N LYS A 426 -7.65 -21.43 -0.14
CA LYS A 426 -8.90 -21.93 0.47
C LYS A 426 -8.89 -21.71 1.99
N GLU A 427 -10.06 -21.40 2.55
CA GLU A 427 -10.29 -21.30 4.00
C GLU A 427 -9.36 -20.33 4.73
N SER A 428 -9.05 -19.19 4.11
CA SER A 428 -8.32 -18.08 4.75
C SER A 428 -6.82 -18.35 5.01
N HIS A 429 -6.24 -19.38 4.37
CA HIS A 429 -4.80 -19.63 4.45
C HIS A 429 -4.00 -18.70 3.53
N TYR A 430 -3.06 -17.92 4.07
CA TYR A 430 -2.13 -17.12 3.27
C TYR A 430 -0.86 -17.92 2.97
N ALA A 431 -0.63 -18.20 1.69
CA ALA A 431 0.44 -19.09 1.24
C ALA A 431 1.05 -18.66 -0.08
N ALA A 432 2.22 -19.23 -0.37
CA ALA A 432 2.91 -19.02 -1.63
C ALA A 432 2.40 -19.97 -2.72
N LYS A 433 2.28 -19.45 -3.94
CA LYS A 433 2.19 -20.22 -5.18
C LYS A 433 3.28 -19.76 -6.15
N TYR A 434 3.77 -20.67 -6.98
CA TYR A 434 4.78 -20.38 -8.00
C TYR A 434 4.10 -20.38 -9.36
N VAL A 435 4.17 -19.25 -10.06
CA VAL A 435 3.56 -19.04 -11.38
C VAL A 435 4.66 -19.07 -12.43
N LYS A 436 4.54 -19.96 -13.42
CA LYS A 436 5.48 -20.00 -14.55
C LYS A 436 5.28 -18.77 -15.43
N ILE A 437 6.36 -18.08 -15.75
CA ILE A 437 6.37 -16.97 -16.72
C ILE A 437 6.02 -17.56 -18.09
N LYS A 438 5.03 -16.96 -18.75
CA LYS A 438 4.54 -17.41 -20.05
C LYS A 438 5.10 -16.48 -21.12
N GLU A 439 5.76 -17.05 -22.13
CA GLU A 439 6.25 -16.28 -23.28
C GLU A 439 5.11 -15.65 -24.10
N LEU A 440 3.98 -16.36 -24.18
CA LEU A 440 2.70 -15.89 -24.67
C LEU A 440 1.58 -16.41 -23.76
N PRO A 441 0.92 -15.54 -22.96
CA PRO A 441 -0.28 -15.90 -22.24
C PRO A 441 -1.34 -16.40 -23.22
N THR A 442 -1.89 -17.59 -22.94
CA THR A 442 -2.77 -18.37 -23.83
C THR A 442 -4.02 -17.64 -24.34
N PHE A 443 -4.40 -16.50 -23.76
CA PHE A 443 -5.53 -15.68 -24.24
C PHE A 443 -5.15 -14.74 -25.40
N ILE A 444 -3.89 -14.29 -25.50
CA ILE A 444 -3.42 -13.47 -26.63
C ILE A 444 -3.38 -14.32 -27.91
N CYS A 445 -3.12 -15.63 -27.80
CA CYS A 445 -3.08 -16.55 -28.95
C CYS A 445 -4.43 -16.72 -29.69
N ARG A 446 -5.57 -16.29 -29.12
CA ARG A 446 -6.87 -16.37 -29.81
C ARG A 446 -7.05 -15.26 -30.85
N GLN A 447 -6.27 -14.18 -30.75
CA GLN A 447 -6.22 -13.11 -31.74
C GLN A 447 -5.03 -13.40 -32.66
N GLN A 448 -5.27 -13.50 -33.97
CA GLN A 448 -4.36 -14.03 -35.00
C GLN A 448 -3.02 -13.25 -35.22
N ALA A 449 -2.57 -12.44 -34.26
CA ALA A 449 -1.28 -11.77 -34.28
C ALA A 449 -0.31 -12.48 -33.32
N LEU A 450 0.58 -13.31 -33.87
CA LEU A 450 1.75 -13.86 -33.18
C LEU A 450 2.80 -12.77 -32.93
N THR A 451 2.44 -11.68 -32.24
CA THR A 451 3.44 -10.69 -31.80
C THR A 451 4.00 -11.13 -30.45
N PRO A 452 5.32 -11.38 -30.35
CA PRO A 452 5.94 -11.71 -29.07
C PRO A 452 5.77 -10.53 -28.10
N ILE A 453 5.50 -10.82 -26.83
CA ILE A 453 5.43 -9.75 -25.80
C ILE A 453 6.75 -8.97 -25.80
N PRO A 454 6.75 -7.64 -25.97
CA PRO A 454 7.97 -6.85 -25.97
C PRO A 454 8.56 -6.73 -24.56
N HIS A 455 9.88 -6.71 -24.46
CA HIS A 455 10.58 -6.38 -23.23
C HIS A 455 10.38 -4.90 -22.87
N LEU A 456 10.46 -4.56 -21.57
CA LEU A 456 10.28 -3.19 -21.06
C LEU A 456 11.16 -2.15 -21.78
N HIS A 457 12.42 -2.48 -22.04
CA HIS A 457 13.34 -1.61 -22.78
C HIS A 457 12.80 -1.26 -24.19
N ASN A 458 12.28 -2.25 -24.91
CA ASN A 458 11.74 -2.04 -26.26
C ASN A 458 10.47 -1.20 -26.22
N LEU A 459 9.57 -1.46 -25.26
CA LEU A 459 8.35 -0.67 -25.07
C LEU A 459 8.64 0.80 -24.82
N ARG A 460 9.69 1.11 -24.04
CA ARG A 460 10.13 2.49 -23.81
C ARG A 460 10.51 3.19 -25.11
N LEU A 461 11.17 2.49 -26.03
CA LEU A 461 11.65 3.04 -27.29
C LEU A 461 10.58 3.06 -28.40
N SER A 462 9.52 2.26 -28.28
CA SER A 462 8.42 2.21 -29.26
C SER A 462 7.60 3.49 -29.26
N ASP A 463 6.94 3.80 -30.38
CA ASP A 463 6.03 4.94 -30.48
C ASP A 463 4.75 4.73 -29.65
N ARG A 464 4.11 5.85 -29.26
CA ARG A 464 2.86 5.82 -28.48
C ARG A 464 1.76 4.97 -29.14
N LYS A 465 1.70 4.98 -30.48
CA LYS A 465 0.71 4.21 -31.25
C LYS A 465 0.90 2.70 -31.08
N ASP A 466 2.14 2.23 -31.13
CA ASP A 466 2.47 0.81 -30.98
C ASP A 466 2.20 0.34 -29.56
N ARG A 467 2.54 1.17 -28.56
CA ARG A 467 2.24 0.90 -27.15
C ARG A 467 0.74 0.84 -26.89
N LEU A 468 -0.04 1.73 -27.52
CA LEU A 468 -1.50 1.70 -27.46
C LEU A 468 -2.07 0.43 -28.11
N GLN A 469 -1.61 0.08 -29.30
CA GLN A 469 -2.05 -1.12 -30.00
C GLN A 469 -1.76 -2.38 -29.19
N PHE A 470 -0.56 -2.49 -28.62
CA PHE A 470 -0.19 -3.58 -27.73
C PHE A 470 -1.10 -3.63 -26.50
N LEU A 471 -1.36 -2.50 -25.86
CA LEU A 471 -2.23 -2.43 -24.67
C LEU A 471 -3.66 -2.88 -24.98
N LEU A 472 -4.24 -2.42 -26.09
CA LEU A 472 -5.58 -2.79 -26.53
C LEU A 472 -5.70 -4.28 -26.90
N MET A 473 -4.67 -4.84 -27.52
CA MET A 473 -4.56 -6.28 -27.77
C MET A 473 -4.59 -7.08 -26.45
N VAL A 474 -3.83 -6.65 -25.44
CA VAL A 474 -3.82 -7.31 -24.12
C VAL A 474 -5.19 -7.24 -23.43
N PHE A 475 -5.96 -6.17 -23.64
CA PHE A 475 -7.30 -6.03 -23.08
C PHE A 475 -8.40 -6.74 -23.87
N ASP A 476 -8.09 -7.45 -24.96
CA ASP A 476 -9.07 -8.03 -25.88
C ASP A 476 -10.10 -6.98 -26.37
N CYS A 477 -9.60 -5.78 -26.69
CA CYS A 477 -10.43 -4.65 -27.08
C CYS A 477 -9.96 -4.03 -28.40
N GLU A 478 -10.75 -4.15 -29.46
CA GLU A 478 -10.41 -3.56 -30.75
C GLU A 478 -10.53 -2.04 -30.71
N HIS A 479 -9.58 -1.37 -31.36
CA HIS A 479 -9.56 0.10 -31.46
C HIS A 479 -10.87 0.64 -32.05
N ASP A 480 -11.45 -0.05 -33.04
CA ASP A 480 -12.70 0.37 -33.68
C ASP A 480 -13.90 0.38 -32.73
N TYR A 481 -13.89 -0.45 -31.68
CA TYR A 481 -14.96 -0.42 -30.67
C TYR A 481 -14.90 0.85 -29.82
N LEU A 482 -13.72 1.40 -29.58
CA LEU A 482 -13.52 2.53 -28.67
C LEU A 482 -13.53 3.89 -29.37
N ARG A 483 -13.40 3.93 -30.70
CA ARG A 483 -13.27 5.17 -31.48
C ARG A 483 -14.41 6.18 -31.31
N GLU A 484 -15.60 5.70 -30.94
CA GLU A 484 -16.79 6.53 -30.69
C GLU A 484 -16.81 7.16 -29.29
N LEU A 485 -15.88 6.76 -28.41
CA LEU A 485 -15.73 7.26 -27.05
C LEU A 485 -14.54 8.22 -26.97
N ASN A 486 -14.66 9.21 -26.08
CA ASN A 486 -13.52 10.03 -25.69
C ASN A 486 -12.41 9.14 -25.09
N LEU A 487 -11.15 9.44 -25.43
CA LEU A 487 -9.96 8.70 -25.01
C LEU A 487 -9.88 8.45 -23.48
N PHE A 488 -10.40 9.37 -22.65
CA PHE A 488 -10.48 9.20 -21.19
C PHE A 488 -11.26 7.95 -20.75
N TRP A 489 -12.22 7.49 -21.56
CA TRP A 489 -13.04 6.31 -21.26
C TRP A 489 -12.39 4.99 -21.66
N TRP A 490 -11.33 5.00 -22.48
CA TRP A 490 -10.84 3.78 -23.11
C TRP A 490 -10.32 2.77 -22.10
N LEU A 491 -9.51 3.21 -21.12
CA LEU A 491 -8.92 2.31 -20.13
C LEU A 491 -9.97 1.67 -19.22
N ILE A 492 -10.99 2.44 -18.82
CA ILE A 492 -12.06 1.92 -17.96
C ILE A 492 -13.03 1.02 -18.71
N VAL A 493 -13.36 1.35 -19.97
CA VAL A 493 -14.23 0.51 -20.80
C VAL A 493 -13.53 -0.80 -21.15
N ALA A 494 -12.23 -0.76 -21.44
CA ALA A 494 -11.43 -1.95 -21.63
C ALA A 494 -11.39 -2.83 -20.36
N SER A 495 -11.26 -2.24 -19.17
CA SER A 495 -11.29 -2.98 -17.90
C SER A 495 -12.67 -3.60 -17.61
N LEU A 496 -13.75 -2.88 -17.91
CA LEU A 496 -15.13 -3.39 -17.80
C LEU A 496 -15.36 -4.56 -18.76
N ARG A 497 -14.91 -4.45 -20.01
CA ARG A 497 -14.97 -5.52 -21.02
C ARG A 497 -14.23 -6.78 -20.56
N TYR A 498 -12.99 -6.62 -20.11
CA TYR A 498 -12.20 -7.74 -19.59
C TYR A 498 -12.92 -8.40 -18.40
N TRP A 499 -13.39 -7.62 -17.43
CA TRP A 499 -14.10 -8.12 -16.26
C TRP A 499 -15.40 -8.85 -16.61
N PHE A 500 -16.19 -8.28 -17.52
CA PHE A 500 -17.45 -8.85 -17.98
C PHE A 500 -17.25 -10.21 -18.66
N LYS A 501 -16.26 -10.33 -19.54
CA LYS A 501 -16.00 -11.56 -20.31
C LYS A 501 -15.30 -12.66 -19.51
N ASN A 502 -14.39 -12.30 -18.62
CA ASN A 502 -13.46 -13.25 -18.01
C ASN A 502 -13.69 -13.51 -16.53
N CYS A 503 -14.45 -12.65 -15.83
CA CYS A 503 -14.53 -12.70 -14.36
C CYS A 503 -15.96 -12.91 -13.85
N LEU A 504 -16.95 -12.30 -14.49
CA LEU A 504 -18.34 -12.45 -14.09
C LEU A 504 -18.88 -13.83 -14.49
N GLN A 505 -19.46 -14.54 -13.52
CA GLN A 505 -20.24 -15.75 -13.80
C GLN A 505 -21.44 -15.40 -14.68
N ASP A 506 -21.65 -16.21 -15.72
CA ASP A 506 -22.75 -16.09 -16.70
C ASP A 506 -22.92 -14.71 -17.32
N SER A 507 -21.84 -13.91 -17.41
CA SER A 507 -21.87 -12.57 -18.00
C SER A 507 -22.97 -11.69 -17.38
N ASN A 508 -22.99 -11.61 -16.05
CA ASN A 508 -24.06 -10.97 -15.28
C ASN A 508 -24.28 -9.48 -15.64
N HIS A 509 -25.24 -9.21 -16.52
CA HIS A 509 -25.60 -7.88 -17.00
C HIS A 509 -26.11 -6.93 -15.91
N LEU A 510 -26.70 -7.45 -14.83
CA LEU A 510 -27.17 -6.62 -13.71
C LEU A 510 -25.99 -5.96 -13.00
N LEU A 511 -24.94 -6.72 -12.70
CA LEU A 511 -23.76 -6.18 -12.02
C LEU A 511 -23.01 -5.18 -12.88
N LEU A 512 -22.85 -5.47 -14.18
CA LEU A 512 -22.28 -4.53 -15.13
C LEU A 512 -23.08 -3.22 -15.17
N THR A 513 -24.41 -3.33 -15.28
CA THR A 513 -25.30 -2.16 -15.34
C THR A 513 -25.15 -1.28 -14.09
N ILE A 514 -25.16 -1.88 -12.90
CA ILE A 514 -25.04 -1.14 -11.63
C ILE A 514 -23.71 -0.41 -11.54
N LEU A 515 -22.61 -1.09 -11.89
CA LEU A 515 -21.28 -0.48 -11.87
C LEU A 515 -21.19 0.67 -12.87
N LEU A 516 -21.74 0.51 -14.07
CA LEU A 516 -21.70 1.54 -15.09
C LEU A 516 -22.54 2.78 -14.72
N VAL A 517 -23.72 2.58 -14.15
CA VAL A 517 -24.54 3.67 -13.58
C VAL A 517 -23.74 4.43 -12.52
N CYS A 518 -23.08 3.70 -11.62
CA CYS A 518 -22.24 4.29 -10.57
C CYS A 518 -21.13 5.16 -11.17
N ILE A 519 -20.38 4.62 -12.12
CA ILE A 519 -19.25 5.30 -12.78
C ILE A 519 -19.70 6.57 -13.49
N ILE A 520 -20.74 6.49 -14.34
CA ILE A 520 -21.17 7.64 -15.16
C ILE A 520 -21.72 8.76 -14.28
N ASN A 521 -22.58 8.43 -13.31
CA ASN A 521 -23.15 9.44 -12.44
C ASN A 521 -22.10 10.11 -11.54
N LEU A 522 -21.13 9.35 -11.03
CA LEU A 522 -20.03 9.93 -10.25
C LEU A 522 -19.14 10.82 -11.12
N TYR A 523 -18.90 10.43 -12.38
CA TYR A 523 -18.11 11.23 -13.32
C TYR A 523 -18.74 12.60 -13.61
N TYR A 524 -20.06 12.66 -13.78
CA TYR A 524 -20.79 13.92 -14.04
C TYR A 524 -21.28 14.64 -12.78
N ASP A 525 -20.87 14.18 -11.61
CA ASP A 525 -21.36 14.70 -10.32
C ASP A 525 -22.91 14.76 -10.22
N SER A 526 -23.59 13.74 -10.72
CA SER A 526 -25.06 13.66 -10.73
C SER A 526 -25.62 12.76 -9.60
N VAL A 527 -24.81 12.52 -8.58
CA VAL A 527 -25.08 11.58 -7.48
C VAL A 527 -25.75 12.33 -6.35
N GLN A 528 -27.02 12.00 -6.05
CA GLN A 528 -27.74 12.53 -4.88
C GLN A 528 -27.15 11.98 -3.57
N GLU A 529 -27.61 12.44 -2.42
CA GLU A 529 -27.24 11.79 -1.15
C GLU A 529 -27.97 10.44 -1.04
N PHE A 530 -27.23 9.40 -0.63
CA PHE A 530 -27.75 8.03 -0.54
C PHE A 530 -27.54 7.45 0.85
N PRO A 531 -28.52 6.68 1.38
CA PRO A 531 -28.37 6.04 2.67
C PRO A 531 -27.23 5.03 2.63
N LYS A 532 -26.43 5.01 3.70
CA LYS A 532 -25.38 4.01 3.88
C LYS A 532 -26.00 2.69 4.27
N GLU A 533 -26.21 1.84 3.28
CA GLU A 533 -26.65 0.47 3.48
C GLU A 533 -25.44 -0.48 3.39
N SER A 534 -25.46 -1.53 4.21
CA SER A 534 -24.40 -2.53 4.22
C SER A 534 -24.50 -3.43 2.97
N MET A 535 -23.39 -3.60 2.26
CA MET A 535 -23.33 -4.42 1.05
C MET A 535 -23.19 -5.91 1.37
N ASP A 536 -23.93 -6.75 0.65
CA ASP A 536 -23.73 -8.21 0.65
C ASP A 536 -22.29 -8.55 0.23
N ILE A 537 -21.63 -9.45 0.96
CA ILE A 537 -20.23 -9.80 0.75
C ILE A 537 -19.95 -10.47 -0.61
N LYS A 538 -20.92 -11.20 -1.20
CA LYS A 538 -20.81 -11.77 -2.55
C LYS A 538 -20.88 -10.68 -3.61
N LEU A 539 -21.73 -9.68 -3.38
CA LEU A 539 -21.83 -8.50 -4.24
C LEU A 539 -20.53 -7.69 -4.19
N SER A 540 -20.03 -7.42 -2.97
CA SER A 540 -18.76 -6.74 -2.72
C SER A 540 -17.59 -7.47 -3.38
N HIS A 541 -17.53 -8.81 -3.28
CA HIS A 541 -16.52 -9.62 -3.96
C HIS A 541 -16.47 -9.36 -5.48
N SER A 542 -17.62 -9.29 -6.15
CA SER A 542 -17.70 -9.10 -7.61
C SER A 542 -17.21 -7.72 -8.03
N PHE A 543 -17.57 -6.66 -7.28
CA PHE A 543 -17.11 -5.31 -7.58
C PHE A 543 -15.63 -5.10 -7.22
N ILE A 544 -15.14 -5.75 -6.16
CA ILE A 544 -13.72 -5.75 -5.82
C ILE A 544 -12.89 -6.47 -6.89
N GLN A 545 -13.40 -7.54 -7.52
CA GLN A 545 -12.74 -8.13 -8.69
C GLN A 545 -12.54 -7.10 -9.80
N TRP A 546 -13.58 -6.35 -10.17
CA TRP A 546 -13.43 -5.27 -11.16
C TRP A 546 -12.41 -4.23 -10.71
N GLN A 547 -12.43 -3.83 -9.44
CA GLN A 547 -11.44 -2.87 -8.93
C GLN A 547 -10.00 -3.37 -9.11
N PHE A 548 -9.74 -4.66 -8.87
CA PHE A 548 -8.43 -5.24 -9.13
C PHE A 548 -8.11 -5.36 -10.62
N VAL A 549 -9.09 -5.68 -11.47
CA VAL A 549 -8.93 -5.63 -12.93
C VAL A 549 -8.52 -4.23 -13.36
N TYR A 550 -9.29 -3.20 -12.99
CA TYR A 550 -8.99 -1.83 -13.37
C TYR A 550 -7.63 -1.35 -12.83
N LYS A 551 -7.31 -1.69 -11.58
CA LYS A 551 -5.99 -1.43 -10.98
C LYS A 551 -4.85 -2.09 -11.77
N THR A 552 -5.04 -3.34 -12.20
CA THR A 552 -4.04 -4.07 -13.00
C THR A 552 -3.92 -3.47 -14.41
N CYS A 553 -5.03 -3.02 -15.02
CA CYS A 553 -5.01 -2.29 -16.28
C CYS A 553 -4.26 -0.95 -16.15
N ILE A 554 -4.44 -0.21 -15.05
CA ILE A 554 -3.67 1.01 -14.75
C ILE A 554 -2.17 0.69 -14.64
N TYR A 555 -1.81 -0.36 -13.91
CA TYR A 555 -0.42 -0.78 -13.78
C TYR A 555 0.20 -1.19 -15.11
N LEU A 556 -0.52 -1.94 -15.94
CA LEU A 556 -0.05 -2.28 -17.27
C LEU A 556 0.12 -1.02 -18.12
N ASN A 557 -0.86 -0.10 -18.10
CA ASN A 557 -0.77 1.20 -18.79
C ASN A 557 0.47 2.00 -18.35
N GLN A 558 0.79 2.02 -17.05
CA GLN A 558 2.01 2.64 -16.52
C GLN A 558 3.29 1.97 -17.05
N ILE A 559 3.35 0.64 -16.99
CA ILE A 559 4.52 -0.14 -17.46
C ILE A 559 4.75 0.04 -18.97
N VAL A 560 3.68 0.17 -19.77
CA VAL A 560 3.78 0.44 -21.21
C VAL A 560 3.90 1.94 -21.56
N CYS A 561 4.36 2.77 -20.60
CA CYS A 561 4.61 4.21 -20.78
C CYS A 561 3.33 5.05 -21.06
N GLU A 562 2.26 4.75 -20.33
CA GLU A 562 1.00 5.49 -20.24
C GLU A 562 0.42 5.99 -21.59
N PRO A 563 0.17 5.10 -22.58
CA PRO A 563 -0.42 5.51 -23.86
C PRO A 563 -1.86 6.02 -23.71
N LEU A 564 -2.58 5.57 -22.66
CA LEU A 564 -3.94 6.02 -22.34
C LEU A 564 -3.96 6.92 -21.10
N PRO A 565 -4.83 7.95 -21.08
CA PRO A 565 -5.13 8.69 -19.85
C PRO A 565 -5.85 7.81 -18.83
N GLN A 566 -5.76 8.18 -17.56
CA GLN A 566 -6.40 7.51 -16.43
C GLN A 566 -7.49 8.41 -15.83
N LEU A 567 -8.69 7.86 -15.63
CA LEU A 567 -9.75 8.50 -14.84
C LEU A 567 -9.46 8.42 -13.35
N GLU A 568 -10.00 9.39 -12.62
CA GLU A 568 -9.90 9.47 -11.16
C GLU A 568 -10.62 8.29 -10.49
N GLN A 569 -10.13 7.84 -9.32
CA GLN A 569 -10.75 6.70 -8.62
C GLN A 569 -12.08 7.07 -7.96
N ALA A 570 -12.41 8.36 -7.87
CA ALA A 570 -13.67 8.88 -7.32
C ALA A 570 -14.93 8.46 -8.12
N ILE A 571 -14.75 7.78 -9.25
CA ILE A 571 -15.80 7.17 -10.08
C ILE A 571 -16.37 5.86 -9.50
N TYR A 572 -15.92 5.42 -8.33
CA TYR A 572 -16.51 4.28 -7.62
C TYR A 572 -16.88 4.67 -6.18
N SER A 573 -18.12 4.35 -5.80
CA SER A 573 -18.57 4.32 -4.40
C SER A 573 -19.38 3.06 -4.15
N GLY A 574 -18.86 2.25 -3.23
CA GLY A 574 -19.53 1.04 -2.80
C GLY A 574 -20.88 1.31 -2.15
N SER A 575 -20.95 2.35 -1.31
CA SER A 575 -22.20 2.73 -0.66
C SER A 575 -23.26 3.15 -1.70
N TYR A 576 -22.85 3.85 -2.76
CA TYR A 576 -23.75 4.19 -3.85
C TYR A 576 -24.20 2.96 -4.66
N ILE A 577 -23.28 2.05 -4.97
CA ILE A 577 -23.61 0.76 -5.62
C ILE A 577 -24.64 -0.03 -4.82
N CYS A 578 -24.49 -0.09 -3.50
CA CYS A 578 -25.42 -0.80 -2.63
C CYS A 578 -26.82 -0.18 -2.72
N SER A 579 -26.90 1.15 -2.69
CA SER A 579 -28.17 1.88 -2.85
C SER A 579 -28.85 1.60 -4.20
N ILE A 580 -28.09 1.63 -5.31
CA ILE A 580 -28.61 1.31 -6.65
C ILE A 580 -29.14 -0.14 -6.68
N TYR A 581 -28.36 -1.09 -6.18
CA TYR A 581 -28.75 -2.51 -6.15
C TYR A 581 -30.04 -2.73 -5.37
N ASN A 582 -30.19 -2.11 -4.20
CA ASN A 582 -31.37 -2.23 -3.36
C ASN A 582 -32.59 -1.52 -3.97
N LYS A 583 -32.40 -0.36 -4.60
CA LYS A 583 -33.45 0.30 -5.39
C LYS A 583 -33.95 -0.64 -6.49
N ILE A 584 -33.07 -1.14 -7.35
CA ILE A 584 -33.41 -2.08 -8.42
C ILE A 584 -34.16 -3.31 -7.88
N ASN A 585 -33.72 -3.86 -6.75
CA ASN A 585 -34.36 -5.04 -6.17
C ASN A 585 -35.75 -4.79 -5.59
N ARG A 586 -36.01 -3.60 -5.06
CA ARG A 586 -37.32 -3.19 -4.52
C ARG A 586 -38.29 -2.80 -5.63
N THR A 587 -37.81 -2.17 -6.71
CA THR A 587 -38.68 -1.57 -7.72
C THR A 587 -38.99 -2.49 -8.90
N LEU A 588 -38.08 -3.39 -9.27
CA LEU A 588 -38.20 -4.17 -10.51
C LEU A 588 -38.58 -5.63 -10.25
N SER A 589 -39.51 -6.13 -11.04
CA SER A 589 -39.86 -7.55 -11.10
C SER A 589 -38.74 -8.38 -11.75
N LYS A 590 -38.82 -9.71 -11.66
CA LYS A 590 -37.81 -10.61 -12.26
C LYS A 590 -37.70 -10.45 -13.79
N SER A 591 -38.82 -10.21 -14.48
CA SER A 591 -38.86 -10.00 -15.93
C SER A 591 -38.32 -8.63 -16.35
N GLU A 592 -38.38 -7.62 -15.48
CA GLU A 592 -37.78 -6.31 -15.73
C GLU A 592 -36.27 -6.32 -15.47
N LYS A 593 -35.81 -7.11 -14.49
CA LYS A 593 -34.38 -7.30 -14.23
C LYS A 593 -33.62 -7.92 -15.41
N SER A 594 -34.28 -8.71 -16.26
CA SER A 594 -33.64 -9.22 -17.49
C SER A 594 -33.48 -8.13 -18.57
N LYS A 595 -34.24 -7.04 -18.49
CA LYS A 595 -34.14 -5.84 -19.36
C LYS A 595 -33.43 -4.66 -18.66
N ILE A 596 -32.73 -4.93 -17.55
CA ILE A 596 -32.17 -3.89 -16.69
C ILE A 596 -31.24 -2.92 -17.42
N GLY A 597 -30.50 -3.42 -18.43
CA GLY A 597 -29.64 -2.59 -19.25
C GLY A 597 -30.39 -1.39 -19.85
N THR A 598 -31.55 -1.62 -20.46
CA THR A 598 -32.38 -0.54 -21.05
C THR A 598 -33.00 0.33 -19.97
N VAL A 599 -33.64 -0.28 -18.97
CA VAL A 599 -34.35 0.44 -17.91
C VAL A 599 -33.42 1.40 -17.16
N ALA A 600 -32.20 0.95 -16.84
CA ALA A 600 -31.24 1.79 -16.12
C ALA A 600 -30.71 2.95 -16.97
N GLY A 601 -30.48 2.75 -18.27
CA GLY A 601 -30.04 3.82 -19.17
C GLY A 601 -31.05 4.96 -19.27
N ASP A 602 -32.34 4.65 -19.20
CA ASP A 602 -33.42 5.62 -19.34
C ASP A 602 -33.78 6.33 -18.02
N THR A 603 -33.50 5.71 -16.87
CA THR A 603 -34.05 6.17 -15.57
C THR A 603 -33.03 6.40 -14.46
N LEU A 604 -31.81 5.88 -14.59
CA LEU A 604 -30.80 5.90 -13.53
C LEU A 604 -29.50 6.59 -13.92
N VAL A 605 -29.28 6.91 -15.19
CA VAL A 605 -28.02 7.51 -15.67
C VAL A 605 -28.25 8.93 -16.15
N CYS A 606 -27.31 9.84 -15.87
CA CYS A 606 -27.36 11.22 -16.34
C CYS A 606 -26.98 11.39 -17.82
N ASP A 607 -26.16 10.50 -18.37
CA ASP A 607 -25.76 10.47 -19.78
C ASP A 607 -26.13 9.12 -20.42
N THR A 608 -27.36 9.07 -20.94
CA THR A 608 -27.94 7.88 -21.57
C THR A 608 -27.20 7.46 -22.84
N GLU A 609 -26.71 8.41 -23.64
CA GLU A 609 -26.01 8.12 -24.88
C GLU A 609 -24.67 7.42 -24.61
N LEU A 610 -23.86 7.98 -23.70
CA LEU A 610 -22.59 7.38 -23.29
C LEU A 610 -22.80 5.99 -22.69
N TYR A 611 -23.82 5.84 -21.83
CA TYR A 611 -24.16 4.56 -21.22
C TYR A 611 -24.43 3.48 -22.27
N PHE A 612 -25.29 3.75 -23.26
CA PHE A 612 -25.62 2.76 -24.28
C PHE A 612 -24.43 2.45 -25.20
N LYS A 613 -23.58 3.43 -25.50
CA LYS A 613 -22.31 3.19 -26.22
C LYS A 613 -21.42 2.23 -25.43
N ILE A 614 -21.19 2.50 -24.15
CA ILE A 614 -20.33 1.66 -23.29
C ILE A 614 -20.91 0.25 -23.13
N ILE A 615 -22.21 0.10 -22.85
CA ILE A 615 -22.85 -1.22 -22.73
C ILE A 615 -22.67 -2.03 -24.01
N LYS A 616 -22.90 -1.41 -25.18
CA LYS A 616 -22.73 -2.08 -26.47
C LYS A 616 -21.30 -2.54 -26.68
N ILE A 617 -20.31 -1.75 -26.28
CA ILE A 617 -18.89 -2.09 -26.38
C ILE A 617 -18.51 -3.20 -25.41
N VAL A 618 -18.99 -3.18 -24.17
CA VAL A 618 -18.61 -4.16 -23.15
C VAL A 618 -19.23 -5.54 -23.41
N THR A 619 -20.44 -5.58 -23.97
CA THR A 619 -21.22 -6.83 -24.14
C THR A 619 -21.01 -7.54 -25.48
N LYS A 620 -20.44 -6.86 -26.49
CA LYS A 620 -19.89 -7.50 -27.71
C LYS A 620 -18.63 -8.30 -27.40
#